data_AF-A0A1G4RQ53-F1
#
_entry.id   AF-A0A1G4RQ53-F1
#
_cell.length_a   1.000
_cell.length_b   1.000
_cell.length_c   1.000
_cell.angle_alpha   90.00
_cell.angle_beta   90.00
_cell.angle_gamma   90.00
#
_symmetry.space_group_name_H-M   'P 1'
#
loop_
_entity.id
_entity.type
_entity.pdbx_description
1 polymer ?
#
loop_
_entity_poly.entity_id
_entity_poly.type
_entity_poly.pdbx_seq_one_letter_code
_entity_poly.pdbx_strand_id
1 'polypeptide(L)'
;MSEEKNEVKTTSKKPLLSDQAIEIITVILLGLTALLTAWASYVGSIHGGNQATNYAKSNNLSSDGNSLYNEAVSNMNQDMSVWNTIQGYQVAILYADSIHDNKALEENVWKLKWFCQDNLSEEMAAKINYDVEAFGDDRNDTQDILDWLYDDEGDALNSPFADEAFCDAYFADSAKKLDEASAVLVQGQQDNANGDKFTLVTVIYSVALFLLGIVGVFKNSNNKLLVLAISVVCLVVAIVFMVTIPLPASGGIFG
;
A
#
# COMPACT_ATOMS: atom_id res chain seq x y z
N MET A 1 89.57 -37.53 11.70
CA MET A 1 88.37 -37.87 12.49
C MET A 1 87.23 -37.07 11.91
N SER A 2 86.33 -37.77 11.24
CA SER A 2 85.05 -37.32 10.69
C SER A 2 84.05 -37.08 11.83
N GLU A 3 83.26 -36.01 11.78
CA GLU A 3 81.97 -35.80 12.47
C GLU A 3 81.62 -34.30 12.31
N GLU A 4 80.40 -33.84 12.07
CA GLU A 4 79.13 -34.45 11.71
C GLU A 4 78.26 -33.25 11.27
N LYS A 5 77.69 -33.26 10.05
CA LYS A 5 76.76 -32.22 9.63
C LYS A 5 75.45 -32.42 10.40
N ASN A 6 75.14 -31.52 11.31
CA ASN A 6 73.82 -31.43 11.94
C ASN A 6 72.78 -31.02 10.88
N GLU A 7 72.08 -32.00 10.32
CA GLU A 7 70.86 -31.77 9.54
C GLU A 7 69.72 -31.35 10.48
N VAL A 8 69.34 -30.08 10.40
CA VAL A 8 68.08 -29.59 10.98
C VAL A 8 66.94 -30.23 10.19
N LYS A 9 66.30 -31.25 10.78
CA LYS A 9 65.05 -31.82 10.26
C LYS A 9 63.95 -30.76 10.31
N THR A 10 63.74 -30.05 9.21
CA THR A 10 62.53 -29.27 8.98
C THR A 10 61.35 -30.23 8.93
N THR A 11 60.55 -30.28 9.99
CA THR A 11 59.28 -31.01 10.04
C THR A 11 58.31 -30.38 9.06
N SER A 12 58.32 -30.88 7.82
CA SER A 12 57.31 -30.58 6.81
C SER A 12 55.94 -31.03 7.35
N LYS A 13 55.10 -30.07 7.74
CA LYS A 13 53.70 -30.34 8.09
C LYS A 13 53.03 -30.94 6.85
N LYS A 14 52.56 -32.18 6.94
CA LYS A 14 51.79 -32.83 5.88
C LYS A 14 50.57 -31.96 5.55
N PRO A 15 50.24 -31.76 4.26
CA PRO A 15 49.07 -30.98 3.87
C PRO A 15 47.80 -31.66 4.41
N LEU A 16 46.83 -30.85 4.84
CA LEU A 16 45.58 -31.29 5.46
C LEU A 16 44.65 -32.05 4.49
N LEU A 17 44.75 -31.78 3.19
CA LEU A 17 44.01 -32.41 2.10
C LEU A 17 44.94 -32.68 0.93
N SER A 18 44.65 -33.72 0.13
CA SER A 18 45.37 -33.99 -1.12
C SER A 18 44.88 -33.10 -2.26
N ASP A 19 45.74 -32.85 -3.25
CA ASP A 19 45.39 -32.04 -4.42
C ASP A 19 44.17 -32.57 -5.19
N GLN A 20 44.07 -33.89 -5.35
CA GLN A 20 42.90 -34.53 -5.98
C GLN A 20 41.61 -34.31 -5.18
N ALA A 21 41.67 -34.37 -3.85
CA ALA A 21 40.50 -34.11 -3.01
C ALA A 21 40.06 -32.63 -3.13
N ILE A 22 41.01 -31.70 -3.15
CA ILE A 22 40.75 -30.27 -3.36
C ILE A 22 40.07 -30.05 -4.71
N GLU A 23 40.54 -30.69 -5.79
CA GLU A 23 39.94 -30.57 -7.13
C GLU A 23 38.50 -31.11 -7.17
N ILE A 24 38.25 -32.30 -6.62
CA ILE A 24 36.91 -32.91 -6.58
C ILE A 24 35.95 -32.02 -5.78
N ILE A 25 36.36 -31.56 -4.59
CA ILE A 25 35.55 -30.69 -3.74
C ILE A 25 35.23 -29.37 -4.48
N THR A 26 36.22 -28.78 -5.16
CA THR A 26 36.04 -27.53 -5.90
C THR A 26 35.01 -27.68 -7.01
N VAL A 27 35.06 -28.77 -7.80
CA VAL A 27 34.11 -29.03 -8.88
C VAL A 27 32.68 -29.23 -8.34
N ILE A 28 32.53 -29.99 -7.25
CA ILE A 28 31.23 -30.19 -6.60
C ILE A 28 30.67 -28.85 -6.09
N LEU A 29 31.49 -28.05 -5.41
CA LEU A 29 31.08 -26.74 -4.92
C LEU A 29 30.74 -25.78 -6.07
N LEU A 30 31.48 -25.79 -7.18
CA LEU A 30 31.14 -25.02 -8.38
C LEU A 30 29.73 -25.35 -8.89
N GLY A 31 29.41 -26.64 -9.05
CA GLY A 31 28.10 -27.10 -9.49
C GLY A 31 26.98 -26.69 -8.52
N LEU A 32 27.19 -26.91 -7.22
CA LEU A 32 26.21 -26.52 -6.19
C LEU A 32 25.99 -25.01 -6.14
N THR A 33 27.08 -24.22 -6.20
CA THR A 33 26.99 -22.76 -6.19
C THR A 33 26.22 -22.27 -7.41
N ALA A 34 26.47 -22.83 -8.60
CA ALA A 34 25.75 -22.45 -9.82
C ALA A 34 24.24 -22.70 -9.70
N LEU A 35 23.82 -23.83 -9.12
CA LEU A 35 22.40 -24.12 -8.87
C LEU A 35 21.79 -23.15 -7.86
N LEU A 36 22.51 -22.82 -6.79
CA LEU A 36 22.06 -21.84 -5.79
C LEU A 36 21.95 -20.42 -6.39
N THR A 37 22.88 -20.03 -7.26
CA THR A 37 22.82 -18.76 -8.00
C THR A 37 21.58 -18.70 -8.89
N ALA A 38 21.34 -19.75 -9.68
CA ALA A 38 20.18 -19.81 -10.56
C ALA A 38 18.87 -19.75 -9.77
N TRP A 39 18.80 -20.46 -8.64
CA TRP A 39 17.66 -20.41 -7.74
C TRP A 39 17.45 -19.01 -7.14
N ALA A 40 18.50 -18.39 -6.59
CA ALA A 40 18.41 -17.05 -6.01
C ALA A 40 17.95 -16.01 -7.04
N SER A 41 18.45 -16.09 -8.27
CA SER A 41 18.02 -15.25 -9.38
C SER A 41 16.54 -15.47 -9.75
N TYR A 42 16.08 -16.72 -9.77
CA TYR A 42 14.68 -17.04 -10.04
C TYR A 42 13.75 -16.48 -8.96
N VAL A 43 14.05 -16.71 -7.67
CA VAL A 43 13.24 -16.18 -6.56
C VAL A 43 13.23 -14.65 -6.53
N GLY A 44 14.38 -14.02 -6.77
CA GLY A 44 14.47 -12.56 -6.92
C GLY A 44 13.58 -12.02 -8.04
N SER A 45 13.49 -12.73 -9.16
CA SER A 45 12.61 -12.35 -10.28
C SER A 45 11.12 -12.45 -9.94
N ILE A 46 10.71 -13.41 -9.12
CA ILE A 46 9.31 -13.53 -8.64
C ILE A 46 8.96 -12.34 -7.75
N HIS A 47 9.84 -11.99 -6.80
CA HIS A 47 9.68 -10.78 -5.97
C HIS A 47 9.56 -9.52 -6.83
N GLY A 48 10.40 -9.37 -7.86
CA GLY A 48 10.29 -8.25 -8.81
C GLY A 48 8.97 -8.24 -9.61
N GLY A 49 8.46 -9.41 -10.00
CA GLY A 49 7.16 -9.53 -10.68
C GLY A 49 5.98 -9.15 -9.78
N ASN A 50 5.99 -9.62 -8.52
CA ASN A 50 4.98 -9.27 -7.52
C ASN A 50 5.01 -7.78 -7.19
N GLN A 51 6.21 -7.20 -6.99
CA GLN A 51 6.40 -5.77 -6.83
C GLN A 51 5.78 -4.98 -7.99
N ALA A 52 6.12 -5.30 -9.25
CA ALA A 52 5.59 -4.58 -10.40
C ALA A 52 4.06 -4.63 -10.47
N THR A 53 3.48 -5.81 -10.17
CA THR A 53 2.03 -6.01 -10.12
C THR A 53 1.39 -5.18 -9.00
N ASN A 54 1.97 -5.20 -7.80
CA ASN A 54 1.46 -4.46 -6.65
C ASN A 54 1.57 -2.95 -6.87
N TYR A 55 2.66 -2.44 -7.45
CA TYR A 55 2.78 -1.03 -7.80
C TYR A 55 1.77 -0.61 -8.87
N ALA A 56 1.58 -1.42 -9.91
CA ALA A 56 0.55 -1.15 -10.91
C ALA A 56 -0.86 -1.12 -10.28
N LYS A 57 -1.19 -2.11 -9.44
CA LYS A 57 -2.47 -2.17 -8.74
C LYS A 57 -2.68 -0.99 -7.80
N SER A 58 -1.67 -0.62 -7.02
CA SER A 58 -1.69 0.54 -6.14
C SER A 58 -1.93 1.83 -6.92
N ASN A 59 -1.23 2.04 -8.04
CA ASN A 59 -1.43 3.22 -8.88
C ASN A 59 -2.85 3.32 -9.46
N ASN A 60 -3.43 2.20 -9.90
CA ASN A 60 -4.82 2.18 -10.37
C ASN A 60 -5.79 2.50 -9.22
N LEU A 61 -5.65 1.85 -8.06
CA LEU A 61 -6.51 2.11 -6.90
C LEU A 61 -6.39 3.56 -6.41
N SER A 62 -5.19 4.14 -6.41
CA SER A 62 -4.96 5.55 -6.08
C SER A 62 -5.63 6.49 -7.09
N SER A 63 -5.58 6.14 -8.38
CA SER A 63 -6.27 6.91 -9.42
C SER A 63 -7.79 6.88 -9.21
N ASP A 64 -8.36 5.71 -8.95
CA ASP A 64 -9.79 5.53 -8.69
C ASP A 64 -10.21 6.26 -7.41
N GLY A 65 -9.44 6.12 -6.32
CA GLY A 65 -9.69 6.81 -5.05
C GLY A 65 -9.65 8.34 -5.19
N ASN A 66 -8.69 8.88 -5.95
CA ASN A 66 -8.63 10.31 -6.24
C ASN A 66 -9.82 10.78 -7.11
N SER A 67 -10.29 9.94 -8.03
CA SER A 67 -11.50 10.25 -8.81
C SER A 67 -12.72 10.36 -7.90
N LEU A 68 -12.93 9.37 -7.04
CA LEU A 68 -14.03 9.36 -6.06
C LEU A 68 -13.94 10.55 -5.09
N TYR A 69 -12.73 10.93 -4.68
CA TYR A 69 -12.53 12.11 -3.84
C TYR A 69 -13.00 13.39 -4.54
N ASN A 70 -12.64 13.57 -5.82
CA ASN A 70 -13.05 14.76 -6.57
C ASN A 70 -14.56 14.77 -6.82
N GLU A 71 -15.17 13.61 -7.06
CA GLU A 71 -16.62 13.45 -7.15
C GLU A 71 -17.30 13.82 -5.83
N ALA A 72 -16.79 13.32 -4.69
CA ALA A 72 -17.27 13.66 -3.36
C ALA A 72 -17.20 15.18 -3.09
N VAL A 73 -16.09 15.84 -3.43
CA VAL A 73 -15.97 17.31 -3.35
C VAL A 73 -17.03 18.00 -4.22
N SER A 74 -17.27 17.51 -5.43
CA SER A 74 -18.28 18.09 -6.32
C SER A 74 -19.69 17.95 -5.73
N ASN A 75 -20.04 16.76 -5.25
CA ASN A 75 -21.35 16.47 -4.66
C ASN A 75 -21.57 17.29 -3.38
N MET A 76 -20.57 17.35 -2.49
CA MET A 76 -20.66 18.17 -1.27
C MET A 76 -20.82 19.66 -1.59
N ASN A 77 -20.14 20.19 -2.62
CA ASN A 77 -20.32 21.58 -3.04
C ASN A 77 -21.69 21.84 -3.65
N GLN A 78 -22.24 20.89 -4.42
CA GLN A 78 -23.60 20.97 -4.94
C GLN A 78 -24.61 21.05 -3.79
N ASP A 79 -24.49 20.14 -2.83
CA ASP A 79 -25.36 20.06 -1.65
C ASP A 79 -25.22 21.33 -0.78
N MET A 80 -24.01 21.88 -0.61
CA MET A 80 -23.81 23.17 0.06
C MET A 80 -24.55 24.32 -0.66
N SER A 81 -24.58 24.31 -1.99
CA SER A 81 -25.34 25.29 -2.78
C SER A 81 -26.85 25.12 -2.61
N VAL A 82 -27.34 23.88 -2.54
CA VAL A 82 -28.74 23.56 -2.25
C VAL A 82 -29.12 24.11 -0.87
N TRP A 83 -28.31 23.81 0.14
CA TRP A 83 -28.51 24.29 1.51
C TRP A 83 -28.52 25.82 1.61
N ASN A 84 -27.58 26.52 0.98
CA ASN A 84 -27.57 27.99 0.98
C ASN A 84 -28.86 28.59 0.39
N THR A 85 -29.45 27.90 -0.59
CA THR A 85 -30.73 28.32 -1.18
C THR A 85 -31.90 28.04 -0.23
N ILE A 86 -31.92 26.87 0.41
CA ILE A 86 -32.90 26.52 1.45
C ILE A 86 -32.88 27.55 2.57
N GLN A 87 -31.70 27.84 3.14
CA GLN A 87 -31.51 28.87 4.17
C GLN A 87 -32.09 30.23 3.76
N GLY A 88 -31.92 30.61 2.49
CA GLY A 88 -32.49 31.84 1.95
C GLY A 88 -34.02 31.86 2.05
N TYR A 89 -34.69 30.76 1.68
CA TYR A 89 -36.15 30.65 1.81
C TYR A 89 -36.61 30.57 3.26
N GLN A 90 -35.91 29.82 4.12
CA GLN A 90 -36.25 29.72 5.53
C GLN A 90 -36.21 31.08 6.23
N VAL A 91 -35.17 31.88 5.98
CA VAL A 91 -35.08 33.25 6.50
C VAL A 91 -36.23 34.13 5.98
N ALA A 92 -36.59 34.00 4.70
CA ALA A 92 -37.71 34.75 4.12
C ALA A 92 -39.06 34.34 4.73
N ILE A 93 -39.27 33.05 4.98
CA ILE A 93 -40.46 32.49 5.63
C ILE A 93 -40.58 33.02 7.06
N LEU A 94 -39.52 32.87 7.87
CA LEU A 94 -39.48 33.34 9.25
C LEU A 94 -39.73 34.85 9.35
N TYR A 95 -39.13 35.62 8.44
CA TYR A 95 -39.35 37.06 8.39
C TYR A 95 -40.79 37.42 8.03
N ALA A 96 -41.35 36.81 6.98
CA ALA A 96 -42.73 37.04 6.54
C ALA A 96 -43.76 36.70 7.64
N ASP A 97 -43.56 35.57 8.32
CA ASP A 97 -44.38 35.17 9.47
C ASP A 97 -44.30 36.19 10.62
N SER A 98 -43.09 36.66 10.96
CA SER A 98 -42.87 37.62 12.05
C SER A 98 -43.57 38.98 11.84
N ILE A 99 -43.81 39.37 10.59
CA ILE A 99 -44.52 40.60 10.23
C ILE A 99 -45.98 40.36 9.80
N HIS A 100 -46.43 39.09 9.88
CA HIS A 100 -47.76 38.64 9.45
C HIS A 100 -48.08 38.96 7.97
N ASP A 101 -47.08 38.87 7.08
CA ASP A 101 -47.26 38.97 5.63
C ASP A 101 -47.57 37.60 5.03
N ASN A 102 -48.85 37.21 5.11
CA ASN A 102 -49.31 35.90 4.66
C ASN A 102 -49.01 35.62 3.18
N LYS A 103 -49.00 36.65 2.32
CA LYS A 103 -48.75 36.45 0.89
C LYS A 103 -47.28 36.12 0.64
N ALA A 104 -46.37 36.84 1.28
CA ALA A 104 -44.94 36.55 1.19
C ALA A 104 -44.59 35.20 1.83
N LEU A 105 -45.28 34.84 2.92
CA LEU A 105 -45.13 33.55 3.57
C LEU A 105 -45.49 32.39 2.62
N GLU A 106 -46.71 32.38 2.08
CA GLU A 106 -47.19 31.36 1.13
C GLU A 106 -46.28 31.25 -0.11
N GLU A 107 -45.83 32.39 -0.64
CA GLU A 107 -44.92 32.42 -1.80
C GLU A 107 -43.58 31.73 -1.52
N ASN A 108 -42.96 31.99 -0.36
CA ASN A 108 -41.66 31.38 -0.04
C ASN A 108 -41.78 29.93 0.38
N VAL A 109 -42.87 29.54 1.07
CA VAL A 109 -43.18 28.12 1.34
C VAL A 109 -43.30 27.35 0.03
N TRP A 110 -44.07 27.87 -0.94
CA TRP A 110 -44.22 27.23 -2.25
C TRP A 110 -42.87 27.07 -2.96
N LYS A 111 -42.00 28.09 -2.96
CA LYS A 111 -40.67 28.02 -3.57
C LYS A 111 -39.77 27.00 -2.88
N LEU A 112 -39.76 26.99 -1.55
CA LEU A 112 -38.97 26.05 -0.76
C LEU A 112 -39.35 24.61 -1.10
N LYS A 113 -40.65 24.30 -1.09
CA LYS A 113 -41.18 22.96 -1.41
C LYS A 113 -40.69 22.46 -2.76
N TRP A 114 -40.95 23.22 -3.82
CA TRP A 114 -40.55 22.84 -5.18
C TRP A 114 -39.03 22.73 -5.33
N PHE A 115 -38.29 23.62 -4.68
CA PHE A 115 -36.84 23.55 -4.70
C PHE A 115 -36.32 22.27 -4.01
N CYS A 116 -36.86 21.94 -2.83
CA CYS A 116 -36.47 20.73 -2.09
C CYS A 116 -36.87 19.46 -2.85
N GLN A 117 -38.06 19.42 -3.44
CA GLN A 117 -38.53 18.29 -4.23
C GLN A 117 -37.57 17.92 -5.38
N ASP A 118 -36.98 18.93 -6.03
CA ASP A 118 -36.13 18.72 -7.20
C ASP A 118 -34.63 18.57 -6.85
N ASN A 119 -34.18 19.09 -5.70
CA ASN A 119 -32.75 19.26 -5.42
C ASN A 119 -32.28 18.71 -4.06
N LEU A 120 -33.17 18.45 -3.11
CA LEU A 120 -32.77 17.97 -1.78
C LEU A 120 -32.53 16.45 -1.85
N SER A 121 -31.31 16.03 -1.50
CA SER A 121 -30.98 14.61 -1.38
C SER A 121 -31.69 13.96 -0.20
N GLU A 122 -31.93 12.65 -0.26
CA GLU A 122 -32.55 11.89 0.82
C GLU A 122 -31.72 11.98 2.12
N GLU A 123 -30.39 11.93 2.00
CA GLU A 123 -29.47 12.04 3.12
C GLU A 123 -29.55 13.42 3.79
N MET A 124 -29.62 14.50 2.99
CA MET A 124 -29.76 15.84 3.54
C MET A 124 -31.15 16.05 4.14
N ALA A 125 -32.22 15.56 3.50
CA ALA A 125 -33.57 15.62 4.02
C ALA A 125 -33.67 14.95 5.40
N ALA A 126 -33.12 13.75 5.54
CA ALA A 126 -33.03 13.07 6.82
C ALA A 126 -32.20 13.86 7.84
N LYS A 127 -31.11 14.51 7.40
CA LYS A 127 -30.22 15.26 8.29
C LYS A 127 -30.88 16.52 8.88
N ILE A 128 -31.75 17.18 8.13
CA ILE A 128 -32.45 18.40 8.56
C ILE A 128 -33.90 18.12 9.00
N ASN A 129 -34.26 16.84 9.13
CA ASN A 129 -35.60 16.37 9.46
C ASN A 129 -36.70 16.92 8.52
N TYR A 130 -36.40 17.02 7.22
CA TYR A 130 -37.36 17.47 6.21
C TYR A 130 -38.20 16.31 5.70
N ASP A 131 -39.49 16.32 5.99
CA ASP A 131 -40.46 15.32 5.52
C ASP A 131 -40.97 15.69 4.11
N VAL A 132 -40.38 15.05 3.10
CA VAL A 132 -40.71 15.28 1.68
C VAL A 132 -42.16 14.90 1.36
N GLU A 133 -42.75 13.93 2.07
CA GLU A 133 -44.12 13.49 1.84
C GLU A 133 -45.12 14.45 2.49
N ALA A 134 -44.90 14.79 3.77
CA ALA A 134 -45.79 15.68 4.50
C ALA A 134 -45.79 17.10 3.91
N PHE A 135 -44.62 17.63 3.57
CA PHE A 135 -44.51 18.99 3.04
C PHE A 135 -44.86 19.10 1.56
N GLY A 136 -45.26 18.01 0.90
CA GLY A 136 -45.55 17.94 -0.53
C GLY A 136 -47.00 17.57 -0.87
N ASP A 137 -47.89 17.44 0.13
CA ASP A 137 -49.23 16.85 -0.07
C ASP A 137 -50.34 17.85 -0.45
N ASP A 138 -49.96 19.14 -0.57
CA ASP A 138 -50.83 20.30 -0.84
C ASP A 138 -51.89 20.54 0.25
N ARG A 139 -51.66 20.04 1.48
CA ARG A 139 -52.53 20.23 2.64
C ARG A 139 -51.72 20.82 3.77
N ASN A 140 -52.16 21.97 4.27
CA ASN A 140 -51.52 22.63 5.43
C ASN A 140 -50.01 22.89 5.31
N ASP A 141 -49.42 22.78 4.11
CA ASP A 141 -48.00 22.99 3.83
C ASP A 141 -47.35 24.18 4.57
N THR A 142 -48.06 25.32 4.64
CA THR A 142 -47.56 26.51 5.33
C THR A 142 -47.41 26.25 6.82
N GLN A 143 -48.39 25.62 7.45
CA GLN A 143 -48.31 25.28 8.86
C GLN A 143 -47.25 24.20 9.09
N ASP A 144 -47.19 23.17 8.25
CA ASP A 144 -46.26 22.07 8.42
C ASP A 144 -44.79 22.54 8.28
N ILE A 145 -44.52 23.45 7.33
CA ILE A 145 -43.20 24.09 7.20
C ILE A 145 -42.89 25.03 8.38
N LEU A 146 -43.87 25.78 8.89
CA LEU A 146 -43.65 26.62 10.07
C LEU A 146 -43.37 25.76 11.32
N ASP A 147 -44.09 24.65 11.49
CA ASP A 147 -43.89 23.72 12.60
C ASP A 147 -42.48 23.10 12.53
N TRP A 148 -42.00 22.74 11.34
CA TRP A 148 -40.63 22.30 11.13
C TRP A 148 -39.59 23.39 11.44
N LEU A 149 -39.80 24.63 10.98
CA LEU A 149 -38.85 25.73 11.20
C LEU A 149 -38.78 26.20 12.65
N TYR A 150 -39.89 26.13 13.36
CA TYR A 150 -39.98 26.49 14.78
C TYR A 150 -39.78 25.31 15.72
N ASP A 151 -39.43 24.14 15.20
CA ASP A 151 -39.11 22.98 16.03
C ASP A 151 -37.96 23.30 17.00
N ASP A 152 -38.21 23.07 18.28
CA ASP A 152 -37.29 23.39 19.37
C ASP A 152 -36.00 22.52 19.33
N GLU A 153 -36.02 21.42 18.57
CA GLU A 153 -34.83 20.58 18.29
C GLU A 153 -33.81 21.31 17.39
N GLY A 154 -34.26 22.26 16.56
CA GLY A 154 -33.42 23.18 15.80
C GLY A 154 -32.77 22.60 14.54
N ASP A 155 -33.13 21.39 14.13
CA ASP A 155 -32.52 20.69 12.98
C ASP A 155 -32.77 21.41 11.65
N ALA A 156 -33.91 22.09 11.51
CA ALA A 156 -34.28 22.82 10.29
C ALA A 156 -33.33 23.99 9.98
N LEU A 157 -32.81 24.69 11.00
CA LEU A 157 -32.01 25.91 10.84
C LEU A 157 -30.51 25.67 11.01
N ASN A 158 -30.14 24.50 11.52
CA ASN A 158 -28.76 24.10 11.71
C ASN A 158 -28.18 23.59 10.40
N SER A 159 -27.00 24.09 10.02
CA SER A 159 -26.35 23.62 8.81
C SER A 159 -25.97 22.15 8.92
N PRO A 160 -26.40 21.27 7.98
CA PRO A 160 -26.00 19.87 7.98
C PRO A 160 -24.48 19.72 7.83
N PHE A 161 -23.81 20.71 7.22
CA PHE A 161 -22.36 20.78 7.05
C PHE A 161 -21.60 21.25 8.29
N ALA A 162 -22.29 21.60 9.38
CA ALA A 162 -21.65 21.76 10.68
C ALA A 162 -21.37 20.41 11.35
N ASP A 163 -22.01 19.33 10.88
CA ASP A 163 -21.78 17.97 11.33
C ASP A 163 -20.60 17.35 10.56
N GLU A 164 -19.54 17.02 11.31
CA GLU A 164 -18.33 16.41 10.76
C GLU A 164 -18.60 15.00 10.19
N ALA A 165 -19.44 14.20 10.84
CA ALA A 165 -19.77 12.86 10.37
C ALA A 165 -20.59 12.90 9.07
N PHE A 166 -21.46 13.89 8.91
CA PHE A 166 -22.16 14.14 7.65
C PHE A 166 -21.18 14.51 6.53
N CYS A 167 -20.24 15.43 6.80
CA CYS A 167 -19.21 15.81 5.83
C CYS A 167 -18.28 14.64 5.46
N ASP A 168 -17.84 13.86 6.44
CA ASP A 168 -16.94 12.72 6.25
C ASP A 168 -17.57 11.60 5.44
N ALA A 169 -18.89 11.42 5.55
CA ALA A 169 -19.63 10.39 4.82
C ALA A 169 -19.46 10.53 3.29
N TYR A 170 -19.34 11.75 2.76
CA TYR A 170 -19.07 11.97 1.32
C TYR A 170 -17.75 11.31 0.88
N PHE A 171 -16.76 11.25 1.76
CA PHE A 171 -15.41 10.79 1.43
C PHE A 171 -15.15 9.32 1.75
N ALA A 172 -16.10 8.62 2.39
CA ALA A 172 -15.91 7.26 2.89
C ALA A 172 -15.42 6.27 1.81
N ASP A 173 -16.01 6.32 0.61
CA ASP A 173 -15.63 5.44 -0.49
C ASP A 173 -14.23 5.76 -1.04
N SER A 174 -13.90 7.06 -1.15
CA SER A 174 -12.57 7.49 -1.58
C SER A 174 -11.49 7.08 -0.57
N ALA A 175 -11.75 7.26 0.73
CA ALA A 175 -10.85 6.89 1.82
C ALA A 175 -10.58 5.39 1.80
N LYS A 176 -11.64 4.57 1.70
CA LYS A 176 -11.51 3.10 1.58
C LYS A 176 -10.62 2.68 0.41
N LYS A 177 -10.78 3.32 -0.76
CA LYS A 177 -9.97 3.00 -1.94
C LYS A 177 -8.51 3.42 -1.79
N LEU A 178 -8.26 4.57 -1.20
CA LEU A 178 -6.90 5.07 -0.93
C LEU A 178 -6.19 4.23 0.16
N ASP A 179 -6.93 3.72 1.14
CA ASP A 179 -6.42 2.78 2.14
C ASP A 179 -6.04 1.43 1.50
N GLU A 180 -6.90 0.89 0.63
CA GLU A 180 -6.59 -0.30 -0.17
C GLU A 180 -5.33 -0.07 -1.02
N ALA A 181 -5.22 1.09 -1.68
CA ALA A 181 -4.06 1.45 -2.50
C ALA A 181 -2.76 1.50 -1.68
N SER A 182 -2.83 2.07 -0.47
CA SER A 182 -1.71 2.19 0.46
C SER A 182 -1.25 0.84 0.99
N ALA A 183 -2.19 -0.04 1.35
CA ALA A 183 -1.86 -1.40 1.80
C ALA A 183 -1.14 -2.20 0.70
N VAL A 184 -1.62 -2.11 -0.54
CA VAL A 184 -0.98 -2.78 -1.69
C VAL A 184 0.40 -2.18 -1.99
N LEU A 185 0.57 -0.87 -1.83
CA LEU A 185 1.86 -0.21 -2.01
C LEU A 185 2.90 -0.74 -1.02
N VAL A 186 2.54 -0.86 0.25
CA VAL A 186 3.41 -1.41 1.30
C VAL A 186 3.82 -2.85 0.96
N GLN A 187 2.89 -3.66 0.46
CA GLN A 187 3.22 -5.02 0.01
C GLN A 187 4.23 -5.01 -1.15
N GLY A 188 4.03 -4.15 -2.16
CA GLY A 188 4.98 -4.00 -3.27
C GLY A 188 6.38 -3.54 -2.82
N GLN A 189 6.45 -2.67 -1.79
CA GLN A 189 7.72 -2.25 -1.21
C GLN A 189 8.44 -3.39 -0.48
N GLN A 190 7.71 -4.24 0.22
CA GLN A 190 8.27 -5.43 0.85
C GLN A 190 8.83 -6.41 -0.19
N ASP A 191 8.08 -6.66 -1.26
CA ASP A 191 8.52 -7.51 -2.37
C ASP A 191 9.78 -6.93 -3.03
N ASN A 192 9.83 -5.61 -3.26
CA ASN A 192 11.04 -4.94 -3.76
C ASN A 192 12.25 -5.20 -2.85
N ALA A 193 12.09 -4.95 -1.55
CA ALA A 193 13.17 -5.08 -0.57
C ALA A 193 13.68 -6.53 -0.48
N ASN A 194 12.80 -7.52 -0.66
CA ASN A 194 13.19 -8.93 -0.69
C ASN A 194 13.88 -9.31 -2.01
N GLY A 195 13.37 -8.84 -3.15
CA GLY A 195 14.00 -9.01 -4.46
C GLY A 195 15.42 -8.44 -4.52
N ASP A 196 15.63 -7.25 -3.95
CA ASP A 196 16.95 -6.61 -3.87
C ASP A 196 17.94 -7.45 -3.06
N LYS A 197 17.50 -8.06 -1.95
CA LYS A 197 18.34 -8.98 -1.15
C LYS A 197 18.72 -10.23 -1.94
N PHE A 198 17.83 -10.80 -2.75
CA PHE A 198 18.15 -11.93 -3.63
C PHE A 198 19.13 -11.55 -4.75
N THR A 199 19.04 -10.32 -5.26
CA THR A 199 20.05 -9.77 -6.18
C THR A 199 21.42 -9.73 -5.50
N LEU A 200 21.50 -9.25 -4.25
CA LEU A 200 22.74 -9.25 -3.48
C LEU A 200 23.29 -10.67 -3.25
N VAL A 201 22.44 -11.64 -2.91
CA VAL A 201 22.84 -13.07 -2.77
C VAL A 201 23.47 -13.58 -4.07
N THR A 202 22.87 -13.28 -5.21
CA THR A 202 23.37 -13.68 -6.54
C THR A 202 24.75 -13.09 -6.84
N VAL A 203 25.00 -11.83 -6.43
CA VAL A 203 26.32 -11.20 -6.54
C VAL A 203 27.34 -11.93 -5.65
N ILE A 204 26.99 -12.26 -4.41
CA ILE A 204 27.89 -12.98 -3.49
C ILE A 204 28.22 -14.37 -4.04
N TYR A 205 27.23 -15.11 -4.55
CA TYR A 205 27.48 -16.39 -5.21
C TYR A 205 28.36 -16.26 -6.46
N SER A 206 28.24 -15.17 -7.22
CA SER A 206 29.12 -14.92 -8.38
C SER A 206 30.57 -14.72 -7.95
N VAL A 207 30.81 -14.03 -6.84
CA VAL A 207 32.14 -13.91 -6.23
C VAL A 207 32.65 -15.28 -5.76
N ALA A 208 31.80 -16.09 -5.11
CA ALA A 208 32.17 -17.44 -4.68
C ALA A 208 32.52 -18.36 -5.87
N LEU A 209 31.72 -18.32 -6.95
CA LEU A 209 31.99 -19.05 -8.20
C LEU A 209 33.33 -18.65 -8.81
N PHE A 210 33.62 -17.34 -8.86
CA PHE A 210 34.89 -16.85 -9.36
C PHE A 210 36.06 -17.38 -8.52
N LEU A 211 35.97 -17.28 -7.19
CA LEU A 211 37.02 -17.77 -6.29
C LEU A 211 37.24 -19.28 -6.42
N LEU A 212 36.17 -20.07 -6.54
CA LEU A 212 36.27 -21.51 -6.81
C LEU A 212 36.91 -21.80 -8.18
N GLY A 213 36.57 -21.02 -9.20
CA GLY A 213 37.13 -21.17 -10.56
C GLY A 213 38.63 -20.95 -10.63
N ILE A 214 39.18 -20.03 -9.81
CA ILE A 214 40.63 -19.76 -9.79
C ILE A 214 41.43 -20.75 -8.93
N VAL A 215 40.79 -21.60 -8.10
CA VAL A 215 41.51 -22.59 -7.26
C VAL A 215 42.42 -23.49 -8.11
N GLY A 216 41.96 -23.91 -9.29
CA GLY A 216 42.72 -24.76 -10.20
C GLY A 216 43.95 -24.09 -10.82
N VAL A 217 44.06 -22.77 -10.77
CA VAL A 217 45.17 -22.00 -11.35
C VAL A 217 46.42 -22.02 -10.45
N PHE A 218 46.24 -22.20 -9.13
CA PHE A 218 47.34 -22.16 -8.18
C PHE A 218 48.14 -23.47 -8.19
N LYS A 219 49.47 -23.36 -8.32
CA LYS A 219 50.38 -24.53 -8.29
C LYS A 219 50.68 -25.04 -6.88
N ASN A 220 50.59 -24.17 -5.87
CA ASN A 220 50.90 -24.52 -4.48
C ASN A 220 49.62 -24.95 -3.74
N SER A 221 49.61 -26.17 -3.19
CA SER A 221 48.48 -26.76 -2.45
C SER A 221 48.02 -25.89 -1.28
N ASN A 222 48.92 -25.17 -0.61
CA ASN A 222 48.55 -24.26 0.48
C ASN A 222 47.74 -23.06 -0.03
N ASN A 223 48.10 -22.52 -1.21
CA ASN A 223 47.36 -21.41 -1.82
C ASN A 223 46.01 -21.90 -2.36
N LYS A 224 45.95 -23.11 -2.93
CA LYS A 224 44.69 -23.75 -3.32
C LYS A 224 43.75 -23.86 -2.12
N LEU A 225 44.25 -24.38 -1.00
CA LEU A 225 43.48 -24.57 0.23
C LEU A 225 43.01 -23.22 0.81
N LEU A 226 43.85 -22.18 0.78
CA LEU A 226 43.50 -20.85 1.26
C LEU A 226 42.33 -20.25 0.46
N VAL A 227 42.41 -20.26 -0.87
CA VAL A 227 41.36 -19.73 -1.74
C VAL A 227 40.08 -20.56 -1.63
N LEU A 228 40.20 -21.89 -1.56
CA LEU A 228 39.07 -22.78 -1.32
C LEU A 228 38.37 -22.45 0.01
N ALA A 229 39.14 -22.25 1.09
CA ALA A 229 38.57 -21.90 2.40
C ALA A 229 37.82 -20.56 2.37
N ILE A 230 38.39 -19.53 1.73
CA ILE A 230 37.72 -18.23 1.56
C ILE A 230 36.44 -18.38 0.74
N SER A 231 36.47 -19.19 -0.33
CA SER A 231 35.30 -19.48 -1.16
C SER A 231 34.18 -20.14 -0.36
N VAL A 232 34.52 -21.13 0.48
CA VAL A 232 33.57 -21.82 1.36
C VAL A 232 32.97 -20.84 2.37
N VAL A 233 33.78 -19.96 2.99
CA VAL A 233 33.25 -18.93 3.89
C VAL A 233 32.28 -18.00 3.18
N CYS A 234 32.63 -17.53 1.97
CA CYS A 234 31.75 -16.69 1.15
C CYS A 234 30.42 -17.39 0.83
N LEU A 235 30.49 -18.67 0.44
CA LEU A 235 29.33 -19.50 0.14
C LEU A 235 28.43 -19.72 1.37
N VAL A 236 29.01 -20.00 2.53
CA VAL A 236 28.25 -20.17 3.78
C VAL A 236 27.55 -18.86 4.16
N VAL A 237 28.23 -17.72 4.04
CA VAL A 237 27.62 -16.40 4.28
C VAL A 237 26.44 -16.16 3.33
N ALA A 238 26.60 -16.47 2.04
CA ALA A 238 25.54 -16.33 1.05
C ALA A 238 24.31 -17.20 1.37
N ILE A 239 24.54 -18.47 1.75
CA ILE A 239 23.47 -19.40 2.11
C ILE A 239 22.74 -18.92 3.37
N VAL A 240 23.48 -18.54 4.41
CA VAL A 240 22.89 -18.04 5.66
C VAL A 240 22.05 -16.80 5.36
N PHE A 241 22.58 -15.84 4.59
CA PHE A 241 21.85 -14.65 4.22
C PHE A 241 20.60 -14.97 3.39
N MET A 242 20.72 -15.87 2.41
CA MET A 242 19.60 -16.30 1.57
C MET A 242 18.45 -16.93 2.37
N VAL A 243 18.76 -17.80 3.34
CA VAL A 243 17.76 -18.48 4.18
C VAL A 243 17.01 -17.51 5.11
N THR A 244 17.57 -16.33 5.38
CA THR A 244 16.88 -15.30 6.20
C THR A 244 15.86 -14.47 5.43
N ILE A 245 15.84 -14.55 4.09
CA ILE A 245 14.93 -13.75 3.25
C ILE A 245 13.61 -14.54 3.08
N PRO A 246 12.44 -13.93 3.32
CA PRO A 246 11.18 -14.61 3.11
C PRO A 246 10.98 -15.00 1.64
N LEU A 247 10.45 -16.21 1.43
CA LEU A 247 10.02 -16.65 0.10
C LEU A 247 8.78 -15.85 -0.33
N PRO A 248 8.61 -15.62 -1.65
CA PRO A 248 7.45 -14.91 -2.16
C PRO A 248 6.15 -15.67 -1.81
N ALA A 249 5.14 -14.93 -1.35
CA ALA A 249 3.86 -15.50 -0.92
C ALA A 249 2.99 -16.01 -2.09
N SER A 250 3.23 -15.51 -3.30
CA SER A 250 2.54 -15.91 -4.53
C SER A 250 3.53 -16.09 -5.67
N GLY A 251 3.34 -17.15 -6.48
CA GLY A 251 4.10 -17.40 -7.71
C GLY A 251 5.31 -18.33 -7.58
N GLY A 252 5.35 -19.27 -6.62
CA GLY A 252 6.50 -20.17 -6.45
C GLY A 252 6.17 -21.57 -5.91
N ILE A 253 6.56 -22.59 -6.69
CA ILE A 253 6.79 -24.06 -6.48
C ILE A 253 5.83 -24.88 -5.59
N PHE A 254 5.26 -24.33 -4.52
CA PHE A 254 4.28 -24.98 -3.65
C PHE A 254 2.94 -24.21 -3.53
N GLY A 255 2.74 -23.17 -4.34
CA GLY A 255 1.49 -22.39 -4.42
C GLY A 255 1.28 -21.82 -5.80
#